data_AF-A0A662J7Y4-F1
#
_entry.id   AF-A0A662J7Y4-F1
#
_cell.length_a   1.000
_cell.length_b   1.000
_cell.length_c   1.000
_cell.angle_alpha   90.00
_cell.angle_beta   90.00
_cell.angle_gamma   90.00
#
_symmetry.space_group_name_H-M   'P 1'
#
loop_
_entity.id
_entity.type
_entity.pdbx_description
1 polymer ?
#
loop_
_entity_poly.entity_id
_entity_poly.type
_entity_poly.pdbx_seq_one_letter_code
_entity_poly.pdbx_strand_id
1 'polypeptide(L)'
;MVRMIARLKGDKVVVEDAKVSDRLNSRGYGRLVDEEFLELHPVEALYLSDERKIRVLDEEGNILGVERLFDMFSGMDERFEQKYMVYRDLRKRGYRINCFHELIDRNLDYYLKPKRKEQRDIFAIAVNEREEFRLREILYFLDSLDPLIEELWTGVVDEEGDITYYRIYDVRPKGNLDDVKGIRCKGRIMKNLIVIRDREIGKELFEQGFYGNLADNELTVSLLEAIHLMDTGVLEVYDDDRRMDKEELLRIARSHQKDFDPRYKVYKDLKERQLCVKTGYKFGTHFRAYERDPNRFHAEYLIDAVEDDFRSSWSSISRGVRLAHSVRKLYILAVASGKLRYVGIERIRP
;
A
#
# COMPACT_ATOMS: atom_id res chain seq x y z
N MET A 1 -22.14 26.59 -31.30
CA MET A 1 -22.49 25.51 -30.37
C MET A 1 -22.79 26.15 -29.02
N VAL A 2 -24.02 26.05 -28.52
CA VAL A 2 -24.43 26.69 -27.26
C VAL A 2 -23.63 26.03 -26.12
N ARG A 3 -22.73 26.79 -25.48
CA ARG A 3 -22.03 26.32 -24.28
C ARG A 3 -22.99 26.45 -23.10
N MET A 4 -23.07 25.39 -22.30
CA MET A 4 -23.87 25.36 -21.08
C MET A 4 -23.32 26.38 -20.08
N ILE A 5 -24.16 26.97 -19.25
CA ILE A 5 -23.74 27.98 -18.26
C ILE A 5 -23.79 27.36 -16.87
N ALA A 6 -22.72 27.56 -16.10
CA ALA A 6 -22.66 27.36 -14.67
C ALA A 6 -22.36 28.71 -14.00
N ARG A 7 -22.75 28.87 -12.74
CA ARG A 7 -22.49 30.07 -11.94
C ARG A 7 -21.73 29.71 -10.68
N LEU A 8 -20.77 30.53 -10.30
CA LEU A 8 -20.19 30.52 -8.98
C LEU A 8 -21.16 31.21 -8.01
N LYS A 9 -21.48 30.54 -6.90
CA LYS A 9 -22.25 31.09 -5.78
C LYS A 9 -21.50 30.78 -4.49
N GLY A 10 -20.86 31.79 -3.89
CA GLY A 10 -19.90 31.55 -2.81
C GLY A 10 -18.75 30.65 -3.27
N ASP A 11 -18.59 29.50 -2.60
CA ASP A 11 -17.57 28.47 -2.89
C ASP A 11 -18.05 27.36 -3.85
N LYS A 12 -19.31 27.43 -4.31
CA LYS A 12 -19.95 26.37 -5.11
C LYS A 12 -20.11 26.76 -6.57
N VAL A 13 -19.99 25.79 -7.46
CA VAL A 13 -20.34 25.94 -8.87
C VAL A 13 -21.67 25.23 -9.12
N VAL A 14 -22.68 25.98 -9.56
CA VAL A 14 -24.03 25.46 -9.78
C VAL A 14 -24.50 25.60 -11.22
N VAL A 15 -25.34 24.67 -11.65
CA VAL A 15 -26.06 24.72 -12.92
C VAL A 15 -27.56 24.71 -12.62
N GLU A 16 -28.24 25.80 -12.97
CA GLU A 16 -29.67 26.01 -12.68
C GLU A 16 -30.59 25.60 -13.84
N ASP A 17 -30.06 25.45 -15.05
CA ASP A 17 -30.86 24.97 -16.19
C ASP A 17 -31.11 23.47 -16.04
N ALA A 18 -32.36 23.08 -15.77
CA ALA A 18 -32.76 21.70 -15.53
C ALA A 18 -32.33 20.74 -16.65
N LYS A 19 -32.46 21.12 -17.93
CA LYS A 19 -32.06 20.25 -19.05
C LYS A 19 -30.55 20.05 -19.10
N VAL A 20 -29.79 21.08 -18.76
CA VAL A 20 -28.33 20.99 -18.65
C VAL A 20 -27.96 20.10 -17.46
N SER A 21 -28.59 20.32 -16.31
CA SER A 21 -28.38 19.56 -15.07
C SER A 21 -28.61 18.07 -15.28
N ASP A 22 -29.75 17.66 -15.84
CA ASP A 22 -30.06 16.26 -16.15
C ASP A 22 -29.03 15.63 -17.11
N ARG A 23 -28.63 16.40 -18.14
CA ARG A 23 -27.65 15.92 -19.12
C ARG A 23 -26.26 15.73 -18.50
N LEU A 24 -25.85 16.60 -17.59
CA LEU A 24 -24.57 16.46 -16.89
C LEU A 24 -24.64 15.33 -15.85
N ASN A 25 -25.71 15.28 -15.06
CA ASN A 25 -25.89 14.28 -14.02
C ASN A 25 -26.00 12.85 -14.57
N SER A 26 -26.70 12.65 -15.69
CA SER A 26 -26.76 11.34 -16.38
C SER A 26 -25.40 10.85 -16.90
N ARG A 27 -24.42 11.76 -17.07
CA ARG A 27 -23.01 11.45 -17.39
C ARG A 27 -22.14 11.32 -16.14
N GLY A 28 -22.76 11.36 -14.97
CA GLY A 28 -22.15 11.23 -13.65
C GLY A 28 -21.39 12.48 -13.22
N TYR A 29 -21.81 13.68 -13.61
CA TYR A 29 -21.27 14.92 -13.07
C TYR A 29 -22.21 15.52 -12.02
N GLY A 30 -21.65 16.05 -10.94
CA GLY A 30 -22.38 16.82 -9.94
C GLY A 30 -23.37 16.01 -9.10
N ARG A 31 -23.93 16.68 -8.10
CA ARG A 31 -25.03 16.20 -7.27
C ARG A 31 -26.24 17.13 -7.45
N LEU A 32 -27.41 16.56 -7.67
CA LEU A 32 -28.66 17.33 -7.68
C LEU A 32 -28.99 17.77 -6.25
N VAL A 33 -29.30 19.05 -6.09
CA VAL A 33 -29.70 19.67 -4.83
C VAL A 33 -31.14 20.15 -4.96
N ASP A 34 -32.00 19.68 -4.05
CA ASP A 34 -33.43 20.00 -3.99
C ASP A 34 -34.21 19.79 -5.30
N GLU A 35 -33.70 18.94 -6.20
CA GLU A 35 -34.22 18.74 -7.56
C GLU A 35 -34.23 20.00 -8.46
N GLU A 36 -33.63 21.10 -8.00
CA GLU A 36 -33.68 22.40 -8.68
C GLU A 36 -32.40 22.71 -9.46
N PHE A 37 -31.24 22.42 -8.87
CA PHE A 37 -29.95 22.75 -9.50
C PHE A 37 -28.93 21.64 -9.28
N LEU A 38 -27.96 21.57 -10.19
CA LEU A 38 -26.83 20.67 -10.10
C LEU A 38 -25.64 21.40 -9.48
N GLU A 39 -25.18 20.91 -8.33
CA GLU A 39 -23.92 21.33 -7.72
C GLU A 39 -22.78 20.53 -8.34
N LEU A 40 -21.78 21.21 -8.90
CA LEU A 40 -20.56 20.62 -9.45
C LEU A 40 -19.44 20.73 -8.43
N HIS A 41 -18.69 19.64 -8.24
CA HIS A 41 -17.47 19.70 -7.44
C HIS A 41 -16.42 20.53 -8.20
N PRO A 42 -15.54 21.28 -7.52
CA PRO A 42 -14.50 22.10 -8.18
C PRO A 42 -13.73 21.40 -9.30
N VAL A 43 -13.30 20.14 -9.10
CA VAL A 43 -12.60 19.36 -10.14
C VAL A 43 -13.48 19.07 -11.37
N GLU A 44 -14.79 18.89 -11.18
CA GLU A 44 -15.74 18.67 -12.27
C GLU A 44 -15.99 19.96 -13.05
N ALA A 45 -16.20 21.07 -12.33
CA ALA A 45 -16.40 22.38 -12.91
C ALA A 45 -15.20 22.80 -13.77
N LEU A 46 -13.99 22.65 -13.24
CA LEU A 46 -12.76 22.94 -13.97
C LEU A 46 -12.62 22.03 -15.20
N TYR A 47 -12.82 20.72 -15.05
CA TYR A 47 -12.75 19.77 -16.17
C TYR A 47 -13.74 20.10 -17.28
N LEU A 48 -15.00 20.38 -16.93
CA LEU A 48 -16.03 20.72 -17.91
C LEU A 48 -15.75 22.07 -18.60
N SER A 49 -15.15 23.02 -17.89
CA SER A 49 -14.72 24.31 -18.44
C SER A 49 -13.55 24.15 -19.40
N ASP A 50 -12.52 23.39 -19.01
CA ASP A 50 -11.32 23.06 -19.81
C ASP A 50 -11.70 22.33 -21.11
N GLU A 51 -12.61 21.35 -21.01
CA GLU A 51 -13.20 20.64 -22.15
C GLU A 51 -14.20 21.48 -22.95
N ARG A 52 -14.37 22.77 -22.61
CA ARG A 52 -15.26 23.75 -23.28
C ARG A 52 -16.74 23.34 -23.31
N LYS A 53 -17.16 22.47 -22.39
CA LYS A 53 -18.54 21.96 -22.26
C LYS A 53 -19.43 22.95 -21.51
N ILE A 54 -18.87 23.65 -20.53
CA ILE A 54 -19.55 24.72 -19.79
C ILE A 54 -18.77 26.05 -19.88
N ARG A 55 -19.42 27.15 -19.51
CA ARG A 55 -18.80 28.42 -19.11
C ARG A 55 -19.20 28.68 -17.67
N VAL A 56 -18.24 29.02 -16.82
CA VAL A 56 -18.51 29.41 -15.43
C VAL A 56 -18.56 30.93 -15.36
N LEU A 57 -19.63 31.47 -14.79
CA LEU A 57 -19.79 32.90 -14.52
C LEU A 57 -19.55 33.18 -13.04
N ASP A 58 -18.99 34.34 -12.70
CA ASP A 58 -19.00 34.84 -11.33
C ASP A 58 -20.37 35.44 -10.94
N GLU A 59 -20.48 35.95 -9.71
CA GLU A 59 -21.71 36.55 -9.18
C GLU A 59 -22.15 37.81 -9.94
N GLU A 60 -21.20 38.53 -10.56
CA GLU A 60 -21.44 39.71 -11.39
C GLU A 60 -21.82 39.34 -12.84
N GLY A 61 -21.71 38.05 -13.21
CA GLY A 61 -22.01 37.54 -14.55
C GLY A 61 -20.83 37.55 -15.51
N ASN A 62 -19.61 37.85 -15.05
CA ASN A 62 -18.41 37.79 -15.88
C ASN A 62 -17.95 36.33 -16.06
N ILE A 63 -17.44 35.99 -17.25
CA ILE A 63 -16.92 34.65 -17.51
C ILE A 63 -15.57 34.46 -16.80
N LEU A 64 -15.47 33.41 -15.99
CA LEU A 64 -14.22 32.96 -15.37
C LEU A 64 -13.44 32.07 -16.33
N GLY A 65 -12.19 32.45 -16.61
CA GLY A 65 -11.25 31.64 -17.38
C GLY A 65 -10.78 30.40 -16.59
N VAL A 66 -10.26 29.40 -17.31
CA VAL A 66 -9.75 28.15 -16.71
C VAL A 66 -8.63 28.42 -15.71
N GLU A 67 -7.70 29.33 -16.03
CA GLU A 67 -6.60 29.73 -15.13
C GLU A 67 -7.15 30.33 -13.83
N ARG A 68 -8.08 31.29 -13.93
CA ARG A 68 -8.72 31.89 -12.74
C ARG A 68 -9.48 30.86 -11.89
N LEU A 69 -10.19 29.93 -12.53
CA LEU A 69 -10.87 28.84 -11.81
C LEU A 69 -9.86 27.93 -11.09
N PHE A 70 -8.76 27.58 -11.77
CA PHE A 70 -7.70 26.76 -11.19
C PHE A 70 -7.07 27.45 -9.97
N ASP A 71 -6.68 28.71 -10.09
CA ASP A 71 -6.09 29.47 -8.98
C ASP A 71 -7.05 29.57 -7.79
N MET A 72 -8.33 29.84 -8.06
CA MET A 72 -9.37 29.92 -7.03
C MET A 72 -9.54 28.59 -6.30
N PHE A 73 -9.66 27.48 -7.03
CA PHE A 73 -9.88 26.16 -6.41
C PHE A 73 -8.63 25.63 -5.71
N SER A 74 -7.44 25.90 -6.24
CA SER A 74 -6.16 25.62 -5.56
C SER A 74 -6.02 26.40 -4.26
N GLY A 75 -6.61 27.59 -4.16
CA GLY A 75 -6.70 28.35 -2.92
C GLY A 75 -7.66 27.78 -1.88
N MET A 76 -8.59 26.88 -2.27
CA MET A 76 -9.59 26.27 -1.38
C MET A 76 -9.15 24.89 -0.86
N ASP A 77 -8.39 24.14 -1.65
CA ASP A 77 -7.91 22.80 -1.30
C ASP A 77 -6.45 22.66 -1.77
N GLU A 78 -5.53 22.47 -0.81
CA GLU A 78 -4.10 22.33 -1.09
C GLU A 78 -3.78 21.11 -1.98
N ARG A 79 -4.67 20.10 -2.02
CA ARG A 79 -4.55 18.92 -2.89
C ARG A 79 -5.35 19.04 -4.19
N PHE A 80 -5.94 20.21 -4.47
CA PHE A 80 -6.82 20.40 -5.63
C PHE A 80 -6.14 20.04 -6.95
N GLU A 81 -4.88 20.43 -7.14
CA GLU A 81 -4.12 20.16 -8.36
C GLU A 81 -4.02 18.66 -8.63
N GLN A 82 -3.58 17.88 -7.64
CA GLN A 82 -3.39 16.43 -7.77
C GLN A 82 -4.73 15.74 -7.97
N LYS A 83 -5.75 16.16 -7.22
CA LYS A 83 -7.14 15.74 -7.41
C LYS A 83 -7.58 15.98 -8.85
N TYR A 84 -7.44 17.19 -9.37
CA TYR A 84 -7.84 17.53 -10.73
C TYR A 84 -7.11 16.69 -11.78
N MET A 85 -5.80 16.47 -11.63
CA MET A 85 -5.01 15.69 -12.57
C MET A 85 -5.47 14.23 -12.64
N VAL A 86 -5.67 13.60 -11.48
CA VAL A 86 -6.21 12.22 -11.37
C VAL A 86 -7.63 12.15 -11.94
N TYR A 87 -8.49 13.10 -11.57
CA TYR A 87 -9.86 13.17 -12.09
C TYR A 87 -9.89 13.27 -13.62
N ARG A 88 -9.08 14.17 -14.20
CA ARG A 88 -8.98 14.39 -15.64
C ARG A 88 -8.49 13.13 -16.36
N ASP A 89 -7.46 12.46 -15.86
CA ASP A 89 -6.95 11.22 -16.46
C ASP A 89 -8.00 10.10 -16.41
N LEU A 90 -8.61 9.85 -15.24
CA LEU A 90 -9.66 8.83 -15.10
C LEU A 90 -10.89 9.12 -15.98
N ARG A 91 -11.31 10.40 -16.11
CA ARG A 91 -12.38 10.81 -17.04
C ARG A 91 -12.00 10.57 -18.49
N LYS A 92 -10.76 10.92 -18.90
CA LYS A 92 -10.26 10.67 -20.27
C LYS A 92 -10.19 9.17 -20.59
N ARG A 93 -9.94 8.33 -19.58
CA ARG A 93 -10.03 6.87 -19.71
C ARG A 93 -11.46 6.35 -19.78
N GLY A 94 -12.47 7.19 -19.55
CA GLY A 94 -13.89 6.85 -19.66
C GLY A 94 -14.53 6.39 -18.35
N TYR A 95 -13.91 6.63 -17.19
CA TYR A 95 -14.57 6.36 -15.91
C TYR A 95 -15.70 7.36 -15.65
N ARG A 96 -16.77 6.88 -15.01
CA ARG A 96 -17.77 7.74 -14.35
C ARG A 96 -17.32 7.90 -12.90
N ILE A 97 -17.12 9.14 -12.49
CA ILE A 97 -16.53 9.51 -11.21
C ILE A 97 -17.56 10.30 -10.43
N ASN A 98 -17.81 9.92 -9.18
CA ASN A 98 -18.63 10.65 -8.23
C ASN A 98 -17.73 11.37 -7.22
N CYS A 99 -17.91 12.69 -7.11
CA CYS A 99 -17.19 13.58 -6.20
C CYS A 99 -18.06 14.05 -5.00
N PHE A 100 -19.21 13.42 -4.76
CA PHE A 100 -20.13 13.75 -3.65
C PHE A 100 -20.64 12.50 -2.92
N HIS A 101 -19.76 11.50 -2.75
CA HIS A 101 -20.09 10.25 -2.07
C HIS A 101 -19.97 10.37 -0.53
N GLU A 102 -20.69 9.53 0.21
CA GLU A 102 -20.79 9.58 1.68
C GLU A 102 -19.46 9.40 2.41
N LEU A 103 -18.49 8.72 1.79
CA LEU A 103 -17.16 8.54 2.35
C LEU A 103 -16.19 9.71 2.05
N ILE A 104 -16.63 10.80 1.42
CA ILE A 104 -15.77 11.98 1.20
C ILE A 104 -15.44 12.69 2.51
N ASP A 105 -16.36 12.66 3.49
CA ASP A 105 -16.11 13.14 4.86
C ASP A 105 -15.00 12.33 5.58
N ARG A 106 -14.51 11.26 4.92
CA ARG A 106 -13.44 10.39 5.37
C ARG A 106 -12.18 10.53 4.51
N ASN A 107 -11.93 11.66 3.86
CA ASN A 107 -10.74 11.93 3.02
C ASN A 107 -10.56 11.05 1.77
N LEU A 108 -11.58 10.26 1.36
CA LEU A 108 -11.60 9.66 0.02
C LEU A 108 -11.99 10.73 -1.01
N ASP A 109 -11.30 10.78 -2.15
CA ASP A 109 -11.56 11.84 -3.14
C ASP A 109 -12.65 11.45 -4.13
N TYR A 110 -12.65 10.18 -4.56
CA TYR A 110 -13.49 9.72 -5.65
C TYR A 110 -14.11 8.35 -5.38
N TYR A 111 -15.34 8.19 -5.83
CA TYR A 111 -15.93 6.89 -6.12
C TYR A 111 -16.06 6.71 -7.63
N LEU A 112 -15.58 5.58 -8.15
CA LEU A 112 -15.62 5.26 -9.57
C LEU A 112 -16.46 4.01 -9.80
N LYS A 113 -17.40 4.11 -10.74
CA LYS A 113 -18.14 2.93 -11.19
C LYS A 113 -17.26 2.03 -12.05
N PRO A 114 -17.35 0.70 -11.88
CA PRO A 114 -16.60 -0.25 -12.68
C PRO A 114 -17.00 -0.15 -14.15
N LYS A 115 -16.02 -0.32 -15.05
CA LYS A 115 -16.29 -0.34 -16.51
C LYS A 115 -16.70 -1.73 -16.99
N ARG A 116 -16.33 -2.76 -16.24
CA ARG A 116 -16.54 -4.18 -16.57
C ARG A 116 -17.28 -4.85 -15.41
N LYS A 117 -18.09 -5.86 -15.71
CA LYS A 117 -18.90 -6.54 -14.68
C LYS A 117 -18.06 -7.22 -13.61
N GLU A 118 -16.84 -7.60 -13.95
CA GLU A 118 -15.91 -8.30 -13.04
C GLU A 118 -15.09 -7.33 -12.19
N GLN A 119 -15.12 -6.03 -12.50
CA GLN A 119 -14.44 -5.02 -11.69
C GLN A 119 -15.28 -4.67 -10.48
N ARG A 120 -14.59 -4.52 -9.36
CA ARG A 120 -15.14 -3.99 -8.11
C ARG A 120 -15.42 -2.50 -8.24
N ASP A 121 -16.26 -2.00 -7.35
CA ASP A 121 -16.41 -0.58 -7.11
C ASP A 121 -15.09 -0.01 -6.60
N ILE A 122 -14.71 1.18 -7.07
CA ILE A 122 -13.37 1.72 -6.81
C ILE A 122 -13.50 3.01 -6.02
N PHE A 123 -12.79 3.08 -4.91
CA PHE A 123 -12.55 4.30 -4.17
C PHE A 123 -11.13 4.77 -4.44
N ALA A 124 -10.96 6.04 -4.76
CA ALA A 124 -9.65 6.58 -5.09
C ALA A 124 -9.30 7.80 -4.24
N ILE A 125 -8.01 7.88 -3.90
CA ILE A 125 -7.36 9.07 -3.34
C ILE A 125 -6.31 9.59 -4.33
N ALA A 126 -6.18 10.90 -4.42
CA ALA A 126 -5.15 11.59 -5.17
C ALA A 126 -4.14 12.22 -4.21
N VAL A 127 -2.86 11.98 -4.47
CA VAL A 127 -1.76 12.43 -3.61
C VAL A 127 -0.59 12.90 -4.45
N ASN A 128 0.17 13.85 -3.95
CA ASN A 128 1.47 14.23 -4.49
C ASN A 128 2.55 13.23 -4.05
N GLU A 129 3.59 13.00 -4.87
CA GLU A 129 4.68 12.08 -4.50
C GLU A 129 5.46 12.51 -3.24
N ARG A 130 5.44 13.81 -2.91
CA ARG A 130 6.07 14.39 -1.72
C ARG A 130 5.16 14.37 -0.49
N GLU A 131 3.87 14.07 -0.65
CA GLU A 131 2.97 13.91 0.49
C GLU A 131 3.43 12.73 1.38
N GLU A 132 3.17 12.87 2.67
CA GLU A 132 3.47 11.85 3.66
C GLU A 132 2.50 10.68 3.49
N PHE A 133 3.04 9.48 3.22
CA PHE A 133 2.31 8.23 3.34
C PHE A 133 2.10 7.91 4.82
N ARG A 134 0.84 7.83 5.25
CA ARG A 134 0.46 7.46 6.62
C ARG A 134 -0.27 6.13 6.61
N LEU A 135 0.35 5.09 7.18
CA LEU A 135 -0.24 3.76 7.16
C LEU A 135 -1.58 3.72 7.90
N ARG A 136 -1.72 4.41 9.04
CA ARG A 136 -2.98 4.49 9.79
C ARG A 136 -4.17 4.98 8.95
N GLU A 137 -3.95 5.93 8.06
CA GLU A 137 -4.99 6.46 7.18
C GLU A 137 -5.39 5.42 6.12
N ILE A 138 -4.40 4.74 5.53
CA ILE A 138 -4.64 3.61 4.61
C ILE A 138 -5.43 2.49 5.31
N LEU A 139 -5.05 2.12 6.54
CA LEU A 139 -5.76 1.10 7.32
C LEU A 139 -7.21 1.50 7.59
N TYR A 140 -7.44 2.77 7.95
CA TYR A 140 -8.78 3.32 8.13
C TYR A 140 -9.63 3.22 6.86
N PHE A 141 -9.05 3.52 5.69
CA PHE A 141 -9.75 3.34 4.42
C PHE A 141 -10.08 1.87 4.17
N LEU A 142 -9.11 0.96 4.31
CA LEU A 142 -9.35 -0.47 4.11
C LEU A 142 -10.42 -1.03 5.05
N ASP A 143 -10.50 -0.53 6.29
CA ASP A 143 -11.53 -0.93 7.26
C ASP A 143 -12.92 -0.37 6.92
N SER A 144 -12.98 0.70 6.13
CA SER A 144 -14.23 1.30 5.69
C SER A 144 -14.81 0.70 4.40
N LEU A 145 -14.07 -0.20 3.74
CA LEU A 145 -14.43 -0.79 2.46
C LEU A 145 -14.82 -2.27 2.63
N ASP A 146 -15.76 -2.76 1.83
CA ASP A 146 -16.02 -4.20 1.68
C ASP A 146 -15.02 -4.81 0.66
N PRO A 147 -14.03 -5.59 1.11
CA PRO A 147 -12.99 -6.12 0.24
C PRO A 147 -13.49 -7.16 -0.76
N LEU A 148 -14.76 -7.58 -0.73
CA LEU A 148 -15.34 -8.48 -1.74
C LEU A 148 -15.80 -7.73 -3.00
N ILE A 149 -16.30 -6.51 -2.82
CA ILE A 149 -16.96 -5.74 -3.88
C ILE A 149 -16.34 -4.36 -4.12
N GLU A 150 -15.43 -3.91 -3.25
CA GLU A 150 -14.78 -2.60 -3.31
C GLU A 150 -13.25 -2.72 -3.33
N GLU A 151 -12.58 -1.70 -3.87
CA GLU A 151 -11.13 -1.57 -3.89
C GLU A 151 -10.67 -0.14 -3.61
N LEU A 152 -9.52 -0.03 -2.95
CA LEU A 152 -8.83 1.24 -2.75
C LEU A 152 -7.75 1.43 -3.81
N TRP A 153 -7.86 2.51 -4.55
CA TRP A 153 -6.86 2.99 -5.50
C TRP A 153 -6.22 4.29 -5.00
N THR A 154 -4.96 4.48 -5.37
CA THR A 154 -4.24 5.74 -5.12
C THR A 154 -3.61 6.21 -6.41
N GLY A 155 -3.97 7.42 -6.86
CA GLY A 155 -3.28 8.12 -7.93
C GLY A 155 -2.20 9.02 -7.34
N VAL A 156 -0.95 8.62 -7.49
CA VAL A 156 0.21 9.44 -7.09
C VAL A 156 0.64 10.28 -8.28
N VAL A 157 0.64 11.60 -8.10
CA VAL A 157 1.09 12.59 -9.09
C VAL A 157 2.51 13.04 -8.75
N ASP A 158 3.43 12.92 -9.69
CA ASP A 158 4.80 13.38 -9.54
C ASP A 158 5.01 14.85 -9.93
N GLU A 159 6.22 15.35 -9.75
CA GLU A 159 6.61 16.74 -10.05
C GLU A 159 6.50 17.12 -11.54
N GLU A 160 6.50 16.14 -12.44
CA GLU A 160 6.35 16.37 -13.89
C GLU A 160 4.88 16.23 -14.34
N GLY A 161 3.98 15.89 -13.40
CA GLY A 161 2.57 15.71 -13.66
C GLY A 161 2.19 14.33 -14.19
N ASP A 162 3.11 13.38 -14.14
CA ASP A 162 2.85 11.99 -14.48
C ASP A 162 2.12 11.30 -13.32
N ILE A 163 1.17 10.43 -13.68
CA ILE A 163 0.29 9.76 -12.71
C ILE A 163 0.61 8.27 -12.66
N THR A 164 0.93 7.79 -11.46
CA THR A 164 1.05 6.36 -11.18
C THR A 164 -0.07 5.89 -10.26
N TYR A 165 -0.77 4.85 -10.69
CA TYR A 165 -1.85 4.24 -9.91
C TYR A 165 -1.38 3.01 -9.16
N TYR A 166 -1.78 2.95 -7.88
CA TYR A 166 -1.62 1.79 -7.03
C TYR A 166 -2.96 1.27 -6.56
N ARG A 167 -3.09 -0.05 -6.43
CA ARG A 167 -4.15 -0.69 -5.65
C ARG A 167 -3.56 -1.11 -4.31
N ILE A 168 -4.29 -0.83 -3.24
CA ILE A 168 -3.92 -1.15 -1.87
C ILE A 168 -4.99 -2.03 -1.27
N TYR A 169 -4.60 -3.16 -0.68
CA TYR A 169 -5.56 -4.17 -0.20
C TYR A 169 -4.96 -5.10 0.85
N ASP A 170 -5.84 -5.71 1.64
CA ASP A 170 -5.45 -6.78 2.55
C ASP A 170 -5.02 -8.04 1.79
N VAL A 171 -3.85 -8.56 2.14
CA VAL A 171 -3.32 -9.81 1.61
C VAL A 171 -3.25 -10.85 2.73
N ARG A 172 -3.32 -12.13 2.34
CA ARG A 172 -3.23 -13.25 3.27
C ARG A 172 -2.12 -14.19 2.79
N PRO A 173 -0.83 -13.87 3.07
CA PRO A 173 0.27 -14.75 2.71
C PRO A 173 0.02 -16.14 3.31
N LYS A 174 0.19 -17.18 2.50
CA LYS A 174 0.04 -18.57 2.94
C LYS A 174 0.91 -19.47 2.08
N GLY A 175 1.75 -20.26 2.72
CA GLY A 175 2.56 -21.26 2.03
C GLY A 175 2.04 -22.68 2.23
N ASN A 176 2.82 -23.64 1.74
CA ASN A 176 2.57 -25.07 1.87
C ASN A 176 3.84 -25.84 2.26
N LEU A 177 4.79 -25.18 2.91
CA LEU A 177 6.05 -25.77 3.34
C LEU A 177 5.94 -26.29 4.77
N ASP A 178 6.41 -27.52 4.98
CA ASP A 178 6.63 -28.03 6.32
C ASP A 178 7.87 -27.37 6.93
N ASP A 179 7.83 -27.17 8.25
CA ASP A 179 9.00 -26.76 9.03
C ASP A 179 9.67 -27.97 9.67
N VAL A 180 10.89 -27.77 10.18
CA VAL A 180 11.70 -28.81 10.83
C VAL A 180 10.99 -29.42 12.04
N LYS A 181 11.04 -30.75 12.18
CA LYS A 181 10.46 -31.49 13.32
C LYS A 181 11.42 -32.55 13.83
N GLY A 182 11.47 -32.74 15.15
CA GLY A 182 12.26 -33.80 15.78
C GLY A 182 13.77 -33.53 15.85
N ILE A 183 14.22 -32.35 15.43
CA ILE A 183 15.64 -31.94 15.48
C ILE A 183 15.89 -31.16 16.77
N ARG A 184 17.03 -31.44 17.43
CA ARG A 184 17.60 -30.61 18.49
C ARG A 184 19.09 -30.43 18.25
N CYS A 185 19.58 -29.21 18.37
CA CYS A 185 20.98 -28.89 18.10
C CYS A 185 21.53 -27.80 19.01
N LYS A 186 22.86 -27.69 19.00
CA LYS A 186 23.60 -26.61 19.66
C LYS A 186 24.19 -25.69 18.61
N GLY A 187 24.06 -24.39 18.84
CA GLY A 187 24.73 -23.36 18.05
C GLY A 187 25.58 -22.46 18.94
N ARG A 188 26.67 -21.92 18.39
CA ARG A 188 27.54 -20.97 19.08
C ARG A 188 27.35 -19.57 18.51
N ILE A 189 27.22 -18.58 19.38
CA ILE A 189 27.19 -17.18 18.94
C ILE A 189 28.59 -16.74 18.49
N MET A 190 28.64 -16.06 17.35
CA MET A 190 29.83 -15.43 16.79
C MET A 190 29.46 -14.01 16.38
N LYS A 191 29.73 -13.04 17.27
CA LYS A 191 29.29 -11.64 17.16
C LYS A 191 27.76 -11.51 17.08
N ASN A 192 27.21 -11.59 15.87
CA ASN A 192 25.81 -11.38 15.54
C ASN A 192 25.22 -12.50 14.69
N LEU A 193 25.88 -13.65 14.62
CA LEU A 193 25.45 -14.84 13.89
C LEU A 193 25.54 -16.06 14.81
N ILE A 194 24.70 -17.06 14.59
CA ILE A 194 24.81 -18.36 15.27
C ILE A 194 25.34 -19.39 14.28
N VAL A 195 26.41 -20.09 14.68
CA VAL A 195 27.03 -21.14 13.88
C VAL A 195 26.71 -22.50 14.47
N ILE A 196 26.16 -23.39 13.65
CA ILE A 196 25.87 -24.78 13.96
C ILE A 196 26.88 -25.63 13.19
N ARG A 197 27.80 -26.26 13.92
CA ARG A 197 28.92 -27.04 13.35
C ARG A 197 28.61 -28.50 13.08
N ASP A 198 27.50 -29.00 13.61
CA ASP A 198 27.05 -30.35 13.28
C ASP A 198 26.62 -30.37 11.81
N ARG A 199 27.40 -31.07 10.99
CA ARG A 199 27.22 -31.10 9.54
C ARG A 199 25.89 -31.71 9.12
N GLU A 200 25.47 -32.79 9.79
CA GLU A 200 24.25 -33.50 9.42
C GLU A 200 23.02 -32.68 9.81
N ILE A 201 23.00 -32.18 11.05
CA ILE A 201 21.90 -31.34 11.53
C ILE A 201 21.85 -30.01 10.76
N GLY A 202 22.99 -29.37 10.52
CA GLY A 202 23.06 -28.13 9.76
C GLY A 202 22.52 -28.29 8.34
N LYS A 203 22.82 -29.42 7.68
CA LYS A 203 22.25 -29.76 6.37
C LYS A 203 20.74 -29.97 6.45
N GLU A 204 20.25 -30.69 7.46
CA GLU A 204 18.83 -30.97 7.63
C GLU A 204 18.00 -29.69 7.86
N LEU A 205 18.48 -28.79 8.73
CA LEU A 205 17.86 -27.48 8.98
C LEU A 205 17.82 -26.60 7.71
N PHE A 206 18.86 -26.68 6.88
CA PHE A 206 18.94 -25.95 5.61
C PHE A 206 18.00 -26.54 4.55
N GLU A 207 17.93 -27.87 4.42
CA GLU A 207 17.15 -28.54 3.37
C GLU A 207 15.66 -28.61 3.68
N GLN A 208 15.27 -28.86 4.93
CA GLN A 208 13.86 -28.98 5.33
C GLN A 208 13.25 -27.62 5.69
N GLY A 209 13.89 -26.89 6.60
CA GLY A 209 13.33 -25.64 7.14
C GLY A 209 13.76 -24.38 6.39
N PHE A 210 14.68 -24.52 5.43
CA PHE A 210 15.32 -23.41 4.73
C PHE A 210 15.90 -22.38 5.70
N TYR A 211 16.56 -22.81 6.77
CA TYR A 211 17.22 -21.90 7.71
C TYR A 211 18.61 -21.50 7.21
N GLY A 212 18.99 -20.25 7.46
CA GLY A 212 20.36 -19.78 7.36
C GLY A 212 21.00 -19.89 5.98
N ASN A 213 22.33 -19.99 6.02
CA ASN A 213 23.22 -20.21 4.88
C ASN A 213 24.20 -21.33 5.22
N LEU A 214 24.24 -22.38 4.40
CA LEU A 214 25.14 -23.52 4.57
C LEU A 214 26.42 -23.27 3.75
N ALA A 215 27.57 -23.18 4.42
CA ALA A 215 28.88 -23.00 3.79
C ALA A 215 29.94 -23.80 4.55
N ASP A 216 30.89 -24.42 3.83
CA ASP A 216 31.99 -25.20 4.43
C ASP A 216 31.57 -26.24 5.47
N ASN A 217 30.39 -26.84 5.29
CA ASN A 217 29.75 -27.79 6.21
C ASN A 217 29.32 -27.21 7.57
N GLU A 218 29.29 -25.89 7.73
CA GLU A 218 28.71 -25.20 8.87
C GLU A 218 27.44 -24.45 8.44
N LEU A 219 26.39 -24.55 9.26
CA LEU A 219 25.19 -23.76 9.05
C LEU A 219 25.30 -22.46 9.86
N THR A 220 25.20 -21.33 9.18
CA THR A 220 25.11 -20.02 9.83
C THR A 220 23.68 -19.50 9.75
N VAL A 221 23.09 -19.19 10.90
CA VAL A 221 21.76 -18.58 11.00
C VAL A 221 21.84 -17.18 11.59
N SER A 222 20.92 -16.31 11.19
CA SER A 222 20.75 -14.98 11.77
C SER A 222 20.24 -15.05 13.22
N LEU A 223 20.40 -13.97 14.00
CA LEU A 223 19.81 -13.88 15.34
C LEU A 223 18.29 -14.11 15.31
N LEU A 224 17.63 -13.61 14.27
CA LEU A 224 16.18 -13.71 14.09
C LEU A 224 15.74 -15.17 13.87
N GLU A 225 16.43 -15.91 13.00
CA GLU A 225 16.22 -17.35 12.80
C GLU A 225 16.57 -18.15 14.06
N ALA A 226 17.67 -17.81 14.74
CA ALA A 226 18.09 -18.48 15.97
C ALA A 226 17.05 -18.34 17.08
N ILE A 227 16.51 -17.13 17.30
CA ILE A 227 15.47 -16.90 18.30
C ILE A 227 14.19 -17.66 17.93
N HIS A 228 13.86 -17.80 16.64
CA HIS A 228 12.75 -18.64 16.21
C HIS A 228 13.00 -20.14 16.49
N LEU A 229 14.19 -20.65 16.18
CA LEU A 229 14.57 -22.03 16.47
C LEU A 229 14.66 -22.33 17.98
N MET A 230 14.99 -21.33 18.81
CA MET A 230 14.89 -21.44 20.27
C MET A 230 13.42 -21.52 20.72
N ASP A 231 12.53 -20.71 20.13
CA ASP A 231 11.08 -20.73 20.43
C ASP A 231 10.41 -22.06 20.09
N THR A 232 10.89 -22.74 19.04
CA THR A 232 10.39 -24.05 18.64
C THR A 232 11.12 -25.21 19.33
N GLY A 233 12.08 -24.93 20.21
CA GLY A 233 12.84 -25.93 20.96
C GLY A 233 13.85 -26.72 20.14
N VAL A 234 14.22 -26.23 18.96
CA VAL A 234 15.16 -26.85 18.01
C VAL A 234 16.61 -26.46 18.30
N LEU A 235 16.86 -25.26 18.80
CA LEU A 235 18.21 -24.72 19.00
C LEU A 235 18.48 -24.33 20.46
N GLU A 236 19.62 -24.76 20.99
CA GLU A 236 20.23 -24.21 22.19
C GLU A 236 21.46 -23.37 21.80
N VAL A 237 21.55 -22.13 22.30
CA VAL A 237 22.64 -21.20 21.95
C VAL A 237 23.65 -21.12 23.09
N TYR A 238 24.94 -21.11 22.73
CA TYR A 238 26.06 -21.01 23.64
C TYR A 238 27.00 -19.86 23.26
N ASP A 239 27.50 -19.16 24.27
CA ASP A 239 28.66 -18.26 24.18
C ASP A 239 29.83 -18.95 24.87
N ASP A 240 30.80 -19.41 24.07
CA ASP A 240 31.79 -20.39 24.48
C ASP A 240 31.14 -21.64 25.10
N ASP A 241 31.36 -21.89 26.39
CA ASP A 241 30.77 -23.01 27.15
C ASP A 241 29.51 -22.62 27.92
N ARG A 242 29.15 -21.33 27.92
CA ARG A 242 28.02 -20.80 28.68
C ARG A 242 26.75 -20.85 27.83
N ARG A 243 25.76 -21.60 28.28
CA ARG A 243 24.42 -21.59 27.66
C ARG A 243 23.79 -20.21 27.83
N MET A 244 23.29 -19.66 26.73
CA MET A 244 22.55 -18.41 26.71
C MET A 244 21.05 -18.69 26.79
N ASP A 245 20.33 -17.88 27.56
CA ASP A 245 18.88 -17.86 27.48
C ASP A 245 18.39 -17.01 26.30
N LYS A 246 17.08 -17.09 26.02
CA LYS A 246 16.46 -16.33 24.92
C LYS A 246 16.53 -14.82 25.16
N GLU A 247 16.42 -14.36 26.40
CA GLU A 247 16.39 -12.93 26.72
C GLU A 247 17.76 -12.27 26.52
N GLU A 248 18.85 -13.00 26.78
CA GLU A 248 20.19 -12.61 26.40
C GLU A 248 20.32 -12.41 24.88
N LEU A 249 19.84 -13.38 24.09
CA LEU A 249 19.91 -13.29 22.63
C LEU A 249 19.02 -12.17 22.07
N LEU A 250 17.84 -11.95 22.67
CA LEU A 250 16.97 -10.83 22.35
C LEU A 250 17.63 -9.48 22.65
N ARG A 251 18.35 -9.34 23.77
CA ARG A 251 19.10 -8.11 24.09
C ARG A 251 20.17 -7.82 23.05
N ILE A 252 20.89 -8.84 22.58
CA ILE A 252 21.87 -8.70 21.49
C ILE A 252 21.18 -8.31 20.17
N ALA A 253 20.09 -8.99 19.82
CA ALA A 253 19.34 -8.70 18.62
C ALA A 253 18.81 -7.25 18.58
N ARG A 254 18.23 -6.78 19.69
CA ARG A 254 17.72 -5.40 19.84
C ARG A 254 18.83 -4.35 19.86
N SER A 255 20.02 -4.67 20.36
CA SER A 255 21.15 -3.73 20.34
C SER A 255 21.70 -3.50 18.93
N HIS A 256 21.63 -4.53 18.07
CA HIS A 256 22.02 -4.42 16.67
C HIS A 256 20.92 -3.89 15.76
N GLN A 257 19.65 -4.12 16.11
CA GLN A 257 18.52 -3.78 15.27
C GLN A 257 17.34 -3.23 16.07
N LYS A 258 17.09 -1.93 15.95
CA LYS A 258 16.05 -1.23 16.73
C LYS A 258 14.63 -1.71 16.45
N ASP A 259 14.36 -2.13 15.21
CA ASP A 259 13.06 -2.65 14.76
C ASP A 259 13.01 -4.19 14.78
N PHE A 260 13.81 -4.83 15.66
CA PHE A 260 13.86 -6.28 15.77
C PHE A 260 12.51 -6.89 16.15
N ASP A 261 11.82 -6.33 17.17
CA ASP A 261 10.58 -6.90 17.69
C ASP A 261 9.45 -7.00 16.64
N PRO A 262 9.11 -5.93 15.88
CA PRO A 262 8.12 -6.05 14.80
C PRO A 262 8.56 -7.03 13.70
N ARG A 263 9.85 -7.04 13.34
CA ARG A 263 10.39 -8.00 12.36
C ARG A 263 10.25 -9.44 12.83
N TYR A 264 10.57 -9.72 14.09
CA TYR A 264 10.46 -11.07 14.65
C TYR A 264 9.01 -11.54 14.73
N LYS A 265 8.09 -10.66 15.14
CA LYS A 265 6.65 -10.94 15.16
C LYS A 265 6.13 -11.33 13.77
N VAL A 266 6.50 -10.57 12.74
CA VAL A 266 6.15 -10.88 11.33
C VAL A 266 6.80 -12.17 10.87
N TYR A 267 8.10 -12.38 11.12
CA TYR A 267 8.80 -13.59 10.73
C TYR A 267 8.14 -14.85 11.32
N LYS A 268 7.82 -14.82 12.62
CA LYS A 268 7.17 -15.94 13.32
C LYS A 268 5.82 -16.28 12.70
N ASP A 269 4.96 -15.29 12.46
CA ASP A 269 3.65 -15.53 11.85
C ASP A 269 3.76 -16.02 10.39
N LEU A 270 4.71 -15.52 9.61
CA LEU A 270 4.97 -16.06 8.26
C LEU A 270 5.43 -17.52 8.29
N LYS A 271 6.29 -17.91 9.25
CA LYS A 271 6.70 -19.30 9.46
C LYS A 271 5.52 -20.19 9.89
N GLU A 272 4.68 -19.70 10.81
CA GLU A 272 3.45 -20.39 11.23
C GLU A 272 2.44 -20.54 10.08
N ARG A 273 2.46 -19.63 9.10
CA ARG A 273 1.70 -19.69 7.84
C ARG A 273 2.35 -20.57 6.78
N GLN A 274 3.36 -21.36 7.13
CA GLN A 274 4.04 -22.32 6.25
C GLN A 274 4.77 -21.66 5.07
N LEU A 275 5.22 -20.41 5.22
CA LEU A 275 6.11 -19.76 4.25
C LEU A 275 7.58 -20.01 4.60
N CYS A 276 8.42 -20.07 3.57
CA CYS A 276 9.85 -19.91 3.74
C CYS A 276 10.16 -18.40 3.74
N VAL A 277 10.86 -17.94 4.78
CA VAL A 277 11.18 -16.52 4.95
C VAL A 277 12.69 -16.36 4.94
N LYS A 278 13.20 -15.56 4.01
CA LYS A 278 14.62 -15.23 3.87
C LYS A 278 14.83 -13.72 3.96
N THR A 279 16.07 -13.29 4.17
CA THR A 279 16.43 -11.87 4.12
C THR A 279 16.02 -11.22 2.79
N GLY A 280 15.36 -10.06 2.89
CA GLY A 280 15.00 -9.21 1.75
C GLY A 280 16.10 -8.23 1.36
N TYR A 281 17.28 -8.27 1.99
CA TYR A 281 18.35 -7.27 1.84
C TYR A 281 18.73 -6.96 0.38
N LYS A 282 18.80 -7.99 -0.48
CA LYS A 282 19.10 -7.83 -1.92
C LYS A 282 18.04 -7.03 -2.70
N PHE A 283 16.88 -6.82 -2.09
CA PHE A 283 15.75 -6.06 -2.61
C PHE A 283 15.38 -4.88 -1.69
N GLY A 284 16.26 -4.46 -0.77
CA GLY A 284 16.00 -3.31 0.11
C GLY A 284 14.77 -3.46 1.01
N THR A 285 14.33 -4.69 1.30
CA THR A 285 13.19 -4.99 2.19
C THR A 285 13.63 -5.86 3.36
N HIS A 286 12.81 -5.95 4.42
CA HIS A 286 13.13 -6.78 5.58
C HIS A 286 13.18 -8.26 5.19
N PHE A 287 12.17 -8.73 4.45
CA PHE A 287 12.04 -10.13 4.07
C PHE A 287 11.68 -10.31 2.59
N ARG A 288 12.07 -11.46 2.08
CA ARG A 288 11.42 -12.09 0.93
C ARG A 288 10.81 -13.40 1.39
N ALA A 289 9.57 -13.66 1.00
CA ALA A 289 8.86 -14.86 1.43
C ALA A 289 8.40 -15.69 0.23
N TYR A 290 8.42 -17.01 0.42
CA TYR A 290 8.09 -18.00 -0.58
C TYR A 290 6.93 -18.84 -0.08
N GLU A 291 5.92 -19.02 -0.91
CA GLU A 291 4.82 -19.94 -0.63
C GLU A 291 5.23 -21.40 -0.83
N ARG A 292 6.24 -21.62 -1.69
CA ARG A 292 6.71 -22.93 -2.18
C ARG A 292 8.23 -23.02 -2.07
N ASP A 293 8.77 -24.19 -2.45
CA ASP A 293 10.19 -24.51 -2.35
C ASP A 293 11.07 -23.42 -3.01
N PRO A 294 11.90 -22.69 -2.23
CA PRO A 294 12.74 -21.61 -2.72
C PRO A 294 13.86 -22.07 -3.68
N ASN A 295 14.16 -23.36 -3.75
CA ASN A 295 15.13 -23.91 -4.72
C ASN A 295 14.51 -24.06 -6.12
N ARG A 296 13.18 -24.12 -6.21
CA ARG A 296 12.45 -24.32 -7.47
C ARG A 296 11.66 -23.09 -7.91
N PHE A 297 11.23 -22.27 -6.96
CA PHE A 297 10.36 -21.13 -7.20
C PHE A 297 10.99 -19.83 -6.72
N HIS A 298 10.60 -18.72 -7.36
CA HIS A 298 10.95 -17.39 -6.90
C HIS A 298 10.01 -16.95 -5.78
N ALA A 299 10.52 -16.12 -4.85
CA ALA A 299 9.70 -15.51 -3.81
C ALA A 299 8.51 -14.76 -4.41
N GLU A 300 7.33 -14.94 -3.86
CA GLU A 300 6.11 -14.22 -4.22
C GLU A 300 6.07 -12.82 -3.60
N TYR A 301 6.69 -12.65 -2.42
CA TYR A 301 6.52 -11.46 -1.58
C TYR A 301 7.84 -10.76 -1.25
N LEU A 302 7.81 -9.42 -1.24
CA LEU A 302 8.80 -8.56 -0.57
C LEU A 302 8.08 -7.82 0.57
N ILE A 303 8.57 -7.97 1.79
CA ILE A 303 7.82 -7.60 3.00
C ILE A 303 8.67 -6.69 3.89
N ASP A 304 8.09 -5.55 4.28
CA ASP A 304 8.61 -4.70 5.34
C ASP A 304 7.70 -4.78 6.57
N ALA A 305 8.29 -5.18 7.69
CA ALA A 305 7.63 -5.17 8.99
C ALA A 305 7.61 -3.75 9.55
N VAL A 306 6.42 -3.24 9.86
CA VAL A 306 6.17 -1.87 10.31
C VAL A 306 5.14 -1.83 11.43
N GLU A 307 5.07 -0.73 12.17
CA GLU A 307 3.99 -0.46 13.13
C GLU A 307 2.86 0.35 12.46
N ASP A 308 1.69 0.47 13.09
CA ASP A 308 0.51 1.16 12.53
C ASP A 308 0.70 2.67 12.35
N ASP A 309 1.64 3.26 13.08
CA ASP A 309 2.00 4.67 13.01
C ASP A 309 3.09 4.95 11.97
N PHE A 310 3.44 3.93 11.17
CA PHE A 310 4.42 4.04 10.10
C PHE A 310 4.10 5.19 9.14
N ARG A 311 5.12 6.03 8.95
CA ARG A 311 5.12 7.19 8.08
C ARG A 311 6.25 7.05 7.07
N SER A 312 5.98 7.43 5.84
CA SER A 312 6.97 7.49 4.77
C SER A 312 6.61 8.60 3.78
N SER A 313 7.33 8.71 2.67
CA SER A 313 6.88 9.48 1.51
C SER A 313 6.23 8.55 0.50
N TRP A 314 5.27 9.05 -0.28
CA TRP A 314 4.72 8.30 -1.42
C TRP A 314 5.81 7.93 -2.44
N SER A 315 6.85 8.77 -2.60
CA SER A 315 8.02 8.43 -3.40
C SER A 315 8.77 7.19 -2.89
N SER A 316 8.86 6.98 -1.57
CA SER A 316 9.52 5.81 -0.97
C SER A 316 8.70 4.55 -1.15
N ILE A 317 7.38 4.63 -0.94
CA ILE A 317 6.44 3.55 -1.25
C ILE A 317 6.52 3.17 -2.74
N SER A 318 6.50 4.18 -3.62
CA SER A 318 6.61 3.98 -5.07
C SER A 318 7.90 3.27 -5.47
N ARG A 319 9.04 3.59 -4.83
CA ARG A 319 10.30 2.86 -5.05
C ARG A 319 10.20 1.39 -4.65
N GLY A 320 9.62 1.10 -3.48
CA GLY A 320 9.39 -0.27 -3.00
C GLY A 320 8.50 -1.08 -3.96
N VAL A 321 7.37 -0.51 -4.37
CA VAL A 321 6.45 -1.14 -5.32
C VAL A 321 7.09 -1.34 -6.69
N ARG A 322 7.81 -0.34 -7.22
CA ARG A 322 8.51 -0.45 -8.51
C ARG A 322 9.58 -1.53 -8.47
N LEU A 323 10.32 -1.65 -7.38
CA LEU A 323 11.32 -2.70 -7.19
C LEU A 323 10.66 -4.08 -7.15
N ALA A 324 9.60 -4.25 -6.36
CA ALA A 324 8.86 -5.53 -6.30
C ALA A 324 8.29 -5.90 -7.68
N HIS A 325 7.69 -4.93 -8.38
CA HIS A 325 7.15 -5.12 -9.72
C HIS A 325 8.23 -5.54 -10.75
N SER A 326 9.44 -4.97 -10.69
CA SER A 326 10.52 -5.31 -11.64
C SER A 326 11.00 -6.76 -11.51
N VAL A 327 10.86 -7.36 -10.33
CA VAL A 327 11.20 -8.76 -10.05
C VAL A 327 9.97 -9.67 -9.89
N ARG A 328 8.80 -9.19 -10.36
CA ARG A 328 7.51 -9.89 -10.36
C ARG A 328 7.11 -10.41 -8.97
N LYS A 329 7.15 -9.52 -7.97
CA LYS A 329 6.77 -9.78 -6.58
C LYS A 329 5.75 -8.76 -6.13
N LEU A 330 4.96 -9.12 -5.13
CA LEU A 330 4.08 -8.19 -4.43
C LEU A 330 4.85 -7.50 -3.30
N TYR A 331 4.75 -6.17 -3.23
CA TYR A 331 5.25 -5.39 -2.11
C TYR A 331 4.22 -5.39 -0.98
N ILE A 332 4.64 -5.70 0.25
CA ILE A 332 3.77 -5.84 1.41
C ILE A 332 4.34 -5.04 2.58
N LEU A 333 3.47 -4.26 3.22
CA LEU A 333 3.68 -3.75 4.57
C LEU A 333 3.01 -4.71 5.57
N ALA A 334 3.81 -5.37 6.41
CA ALA A 334 3.32 -6.23 7.47
C ALA A 334 3.20 -5.42 8.77
N VAL A 335 1.97 -5.14 9.17
CA VAL A 335 1.62 -4.28 10.31
C VAL A 335 1.65 -5.10 11.59
N ALA A 336 2.65 -4.83 12.43
CA ALA A 336 2.95 -5.57 13.65
C ALA A 336 2.22 -5.05 14.90
N SER A 337 1.47 -3.95 14.82
CA SER A 337 0.68 -3.42 15.95
C SER A 337 -0.59 -4.27 16.16
N GLY A 338 -0.80 -4.77 17.38
CA GLY A 338 -1.99 -5.60 17.67
C GLY A 338 -2.01 -6.94 16.91
N LYS A 339 -3.12 -7.21 16.19
CA LYS A 339 -3.26 -8.41 15.33
C LYS A 339 -2.54 -8.16 14.01
N LEU A 340 -1.65 -9.07 13.62
CA LEU A 340 -0.91 -8.95 12.37
C LEU A 340 -1.84 -8.81 11.16
N ARG A 341 -1.56 -7.78 10.36
CA ARG A 341 -2.24 -7.46 9.11
C ARG A 341 -1.21 -7.26 8.03
N TYR A 342 -1.50 -7.70 6.82
CA TYR A 342 -0.60 -7.57 5.68
C TYR A 342 -1.28 -6.72 4.62
N VAL A 343 -0.68 -5.59 4.29
CA VAL A 343 -1.20 -4.64 3.29
C VAL A 343 -0.35 -4.75 2.03
N GLY A 344 -0.93 -5.28 0.97
CA GLY A 344 -0.32 -5.36 -0.35
C GLY A 344 -0.48 -4.05 -1.11
N ILE A 345 0.55 -3.64 -1.82
CA ILE A 345 0.54 -2.46 -2.70
C ILE A 345 1.04 -2.88 -4.08
N GLU A 346 0.20 -2.75 -5.09
CA GLU A 346 0.51 -3.15 -6.46
C GLU A 346 0.26 -2.02 -7.45
N ARG A 347 1.17 -1.85 -8.42
CA ARG A 347 0.97 -0.90 -9.51
C ARG A 347 -0.10 -1.44 -10.46
N ILE A 348 -1.09 -0.62 -10.78
CA ILE A 348 -2.18 -0.95 -11.70
C ILE A 348 -2.19 -0.02 -12.92
N ARG A 349 -3.00 -0.40 -13.93
CA ARG A 349 -3.33 0.45 -15.07
C ARG A 349 -4.85 0.56 -15.18
N PRO A 350 -5.44 1.73 -14.88
CA PRO A 350 -6.87 1.99 -15.03
C PRO A 350 -7.39 1.91 -16.47
#